data_AF-E9H4S8-F1
#
_entry.id   AF-E9H4S8-F1
#
_cell.length_a   1.000
_cell.length_b   1.000
_cell.length_c   1.000
_cell.angle_alpha   90.00
_cell.angle_beta   90.00
_cell.angle_gamma   90.00
#
_symmetry.space_group_name_H-M   'P 1'
#
loop_
_entity.id
_entity.type
_entity.pdbx_description
1 polymer ?
#
loop_
_entity_poly.entity_id
_entity_poly.type
_entity_poly.pdbx_seq_one_letter_code
_entity_poly.pdbx_strand_id
1 'polypeptide(L)'
;MTSVKLNPFVPGCGGYVYDIGVVSSPTSLSVINNVTECIWFVEAEQSDKGIFLKRNRSTNITTCDGHKQLIMTISMGKEVVMETTGKIESPNYPAAYPNSYDYRWNIITSPGTKIQLLFAFFKTQEMFDFVLVYDGSTVNSRLLLEKSGYESMPFTITSSSSELLVRFTSDDDVTFPGFLAVFSTVKAF
;
A
#
# COMPACT_ATOMS: atom_id res chain seq x y z
N MET A 1 -8.03 24.39 -29.50
CA MET A 1 -8.09 23.86 -28.12
C MET A 1 -9.53 23.47 -27.84
N THR A 2 -9.85 22.19 -27.91
CA THR A 2 -11.16 21.65 -27.53
C THR A 2 -11.27 21.72 -26.01
N SER A 3 -12.21 22.51 -25.50
CA SER A 3 -12.54 22.50 -24.07
C SER A 3 -13.19 21.17 -23.73
N VAL A 4 -12.53 20.37 -22.90
CA VAL A 4 -13.17 19.23 -22.25
C VAL A 4 -14.20 19.82 -21.29
N LYS A 5 -15.49 19.71 -21.63
CA LYS A 5 -16.56 19.96 -20.67
C LYS A 5 -16.42 18.90 -19.58
N LEU A 6 -15.93 19.30 -18.41
CA LEU A 6 -16.05 18.48 -17.20
C LEU A 6 -17.54 18.23 -16.98
N ASN A 7 -17.97 16.99 -17.17
CA ASN A 7 -19.34 16.55 -16.94
C ASN A 7 -19.73 16.93 -15.50
N PRO A 8 -20.91 17.52 -15.22
CA PRO A 8 -21.33 17.81 -13.86
C PRO A 8 -21.16 16.57 -12.98
N PHE A 9 -20.40 16.71 -11.89
CA PHE A 9 -20.13 15.64 -10.94
C PHE A 9 -21.43 14.93 -10.57
N VAL A 10 -21.55 13.65 -10.93
CA VAL A 10 -22.68 12.81 -10.55
C VAL A 10 -22.39 12.27 -9.14
N PRO A 11 -23.21 12.58 -8.12
CA PRO A 11 -23.01 12.06 -6.77
C PRO A 11 -22.96 10.52 -6.79
N GLY A 12 -21.84 9.95 -6.32
CA GLY A 12 -21.62 8.51 -6.33
C GLY A 12 -21.03 7.93 -7.63
N CYS A 13 -20.67 8.76 -8.61
CA CYS A 13 -20.00 8.35 -9.85
C CYS A 13 -18.97 9.42 -10.27
N GLY A 14 -17.77 9.31 -9.71
CA GLY A 14 -16.65 10.22 -9.93
C GLY A 14 -16.45 11.26 -8.83
N GLY A 15 -15.33 11.99 -8.89
CA GLY A 15 -14.92 12.94 -7.84
C GLY A 15 -13.43 13.21 -7.79
N TYR A 16 -13.02 14.06 -6.85
CA TYR A 16 -11.62 14.24 -6.47
C TYR A 16 -11.36 13.52 -5.13
N VAL A 17 -10.23 12.83 -5.04
CA VAL A 17 -9.73 12.25 -3.79
C VAL A 17 -8.32 12.78 -3.56
N TYR A 18 -8.12 13.40 -2.40
CA TYR A 18 -6.82 13.89 -1.94
C TYR A 18 -6.26 12.92 -0.90
N ASP A 19 -5.00 12.51 -1.08
CA ASP A 19 -4.27 11.60 -0.20
C ASP A 19 -4.90 10.21 0.00
N ILE A 20 -5.74 10.08 1.02
CA ILE A 20 -6.33 8.80 1.42
C ILE A 20 -7.82 8.88 1.17
N GLY A 21 -8.38 7.82 0.58
CA GLY A 21 -9.80 7.76 0.38
C GLY A 21 -10.29 6.42 -0.13
N VAL A 22 -11.55 6.40 -0.52
CA VAL A 22 -12.20 5.21 -1.08
C VAL A 22 -12.94 5.64 -2.33
N VAL A 23 -12.75 4.89 -3.41
CA VAL A 23 -13.55 5.02 -4.63
C VAL A 23 -14.32 3.74 -4.86
N SER A 24 -15.55 3.87 -5.36
CA SER A 24 -16.40 2.72 -5.55
C SER A 24 -17.27 2.86 -6.78
N SER A 25 -17.59 1.74 -7.43
CA SER A 25 -18.60 1.74 -8.49
C SER A 25 -19.95 2.21 -7.94
N PRO A 26 -20.80 2.85 -8.77
CA PRO A 26 -22.13 3.28 -8.36
C PRO A 26 -22.98 2.13 -7.81
N THR A 27 -23.84 2.43 -6.85
CA THR A 27 -24.80 1.48 -6.27
C THR A 27 -26.26 1.82 -6.59
N SER A 28 -26.52 3.07 -7.00
CA SER A 28 -27.87 3.50 -7.40
C SER A 28 -28.20 3.05 -8.81
N LEU A 29 -29.35 2.37 -8.98
CA LEU A 29 -29.83 1.93 -10.28
C LEU A 29 -30.04 3.07 -11.26
N SER A 30 -30.45 4.25 -10.76
CA SER A 30 -30.59 5.45 -11.58
C SER A 30 -29.27 5.94 -12.17
N VAL A 31 -28.15 5.69 -11.48
CA VAL A 31 -26.80 6.06 -11.94
C VAL A 31 -26.27 4.98 -12.87
N ILE A 32 -26.40 3.71 -12.49
CA ILE A 32 -25.96 2.56 -13.31
C ILE A 32 -26.59 2.57 -14.69
N ASN A 33 -27.88 2.90 -14.81
CA ASN A 33 -28.61 2.85 -16.08
C ASN A 33 -28.40 4.10 -16.96
N ASN A 34 -27.97 5.23 -16.38
CA ASN A 34 -27.92 6.51 -17.08
C ASN A 34 -26.51 7.10 -17.20
N VAL A 35 -25.49 6.47 -16.60
CA VAL A 35 -24.11 6.94 -16.64
C VAL A 35 -23.21 5.88 -17.28
N THR A 36 -22.53 6.27 -18.35
CA THR A 36 -21.66 5.37 -19.11
C THR A 36 -20.26 5.26 -18.53
N GLU A 37 -19.81 6.24 -17.75
CA GLU A 37 -18.45 6.32 -17.22
C GLU A 37 -18.41 7.09 -15.89
N CYS A 38 -17.59 6.61 -14.95
CA CYS A 38 -17.26 7.31 -13.70
C CYS A 38 -15.76 7.59 -13.67
N ILE A 39 -15.37 8.85 -13.44
CA ILE A 39 -13.96 9.26 -13.36
C ILE A 39 -13.65 9.78 -11.96
N TRP A 40 -12.63 9.19 -11.33
CA TRP A 40 -12.03 9.72 -10.11
C TRP A 40 -10.66 10.31 -10.41
N PHE A 41 -10.46 11.56 -10.01
CA PHE A 41 -9.16 12.21 -9.99
C PHE A 41 -8.54 11.97 -8.62
N VAL A 42 -7.36 11.36 -8.57
CA VAL A 42 -6.65 11.09 -7.33
C VAL A 42 -5.36 11.91 -7.33
N GLU A 43 -5.17 12.68 -6.27
CA GLU A 43 -4.02 13.57 -6.13
C GLU A 43 -3.36 13.37 -4.76
N ALA A 44 -2.03 13.32 -4.77
CA ALA A 44 -1.23 13.30 -3.55
C ALA A 44 -0.90 14.73 -3.15
N GLU A 45 -1.02 15.06 -1.86
CA GLU A 45 -0.63 16.36 -1.31
C GLU A 45 0.85 16.67 -1.57
N GLN A 46 1.67 15.64 -1.73
CA GLN A 46 3.08 15.76 -2.10
C GLN A 46 3.35 14.95 -3.38
N SER A 47 4.00 15.59 -4.35
CA SER A 47 4.22 15.03 -5.70
C SER A 47 5.18 13.85 -5.76
N ASP A 48 5.93 13.60 -4.68
CA ASP A 48 6.88 12.49 -4.52
C ASP A 48 6.21 11.21 -3.97
N LYS A 49 4.96 11.29 -3.51
CA LYS A 49 4.24 10.12 -2.99
C LYS A 49 3.52 9.38 -4.11
N GLY A 50 3.85 8.10 -4.29
CA GLY A 50 3.10 7.22 -5.17
C GLY A 50 1.65 7.02 -4.69
N ILE A 51 0.72 7.04 -5.65
CA ILE A 51 -0.71 6.73 -5.46
C ILE A 51 -0.91 5.22 -5.57
N PHE A 52 -1.45 4.58 -4.54
CA PHE A 52 -1.74 3.15 -4.55
C PHE A 52 -3.23 2.90 -4.50
N LEU A 53 -3.72 2.09 -5.44
CA LEU A 53 -5.10 1.63 -5.53
C LEU A 53 -5.17 0.16 -5.11
N LYS A 54 -5.69 -0.11 -3.91
CA LYS A 54 -5.91 -1.48 -3.44
C LYS A 54 -7.38 -1.84 -3.59
N ARG A 55 -7.68 -2.82 -4.45
CA ARG A 55 -9.04 -3.40 -4.55
C ARG A 55 -9.38 -4.14 -3.26
N ASN A 56 -10.48 -3.75 -2.62
CA ASN A 56 -11.00 -4.47 -1.47
C ASN A 56 -11.65 -5.78 -1.94
N ARG A 57 -11.02 -6.93 -1.69
CA ARG A 57 -11.52 -8.26 -2.12
C ARG A 57 -12.66 -8.80 -1.25
N SER A 58 -12.93 -8.19 -0.09
CA SER A 58 -13.99 -8.60 0.83
C SER A 58 -15.39 -8.13 0.41
N THR A 59 -15.53 -7.36 -0.67
CA THR A 59 -16.77 -6.69 -1.06
C THR A 59 -17.70 -7.62 -1.85
N ASN A 60 -18.21 -8.65 -1.19
CA ASN A 60 -19.46 -9.29 -1.57
C ASN A 60 -20.67 -8.43 -1.17
N ILE A 61 -20.58 -7.10 -1.30
CA ILE A 61 -21.75 -6.23 -1.20
C ILE A 61 -22.48 -6.40 -2.53
N THR A 62 -23.48 -7.28 -2.49
CA THR A 62 -24.44 -7.45 -3.57
C THR A 62 -25.40 -6.28 -3.45
N THR A 63 -25.42 -5.40 -4.44
CA THR A 63 -26.45 -4.36 -4.48
C THR A 63 -27.83 -5.01 -4.64
N CYS A 64 -28.91 -4.26 -4.41
CA CYS A 64 -30.27 -4.78 -4.52
C CYS A 64 -30.61 -5.39 -5.89
N ASP A 65 -29.77 -5.16 -6.91
CA ASP A 65 -29.94 -5.62 -8.29
C ASP A 65 -28.91 -6.70 -8.72
N GLY A 66 -28.18 -7.30 -7.77
CA GLY A 66 -27.25 -8.39 -8.04
C GLY A 66 -25.86 -7.96 -8.56
N HIS A 67 -25.63 -6.67 -8.78
CA HIS A 67 -24.32 -6.15 -9.17
C HIS A 67 -23.34 -6.18 -7.98
N LYS A 68 -22.13 -6.67 -8.22
CA LYS A 68 -21.04 -6.62 -7.24
C LYS A 68 -20.43 -5.22 -7.22
N GLN A 69 -20.45 -4.57 -6.06
CA GLN A 69 -19.78 -3.28 -5.91
C GLN A 69 -18.25 -3.45 -5.96
N LEU A 70 -17.60 -2.74 -6.87
CA LEU A 70 -16.14 -2.58 -6.86
C LEU A 70 -15.80 -1.47 -5.86
N ILE A 71 -14.94 -1.76 -4.88
CA ILE A 71 -14.40 -0.76 -3.96
C ILE A 71 -12.88 -0.82 -4.02
N MET A 72 -12.26 0.34 -4.15
CA MET A 72 -10.81 0.51 -4.08
C MET A 72 -10.48 1.51 -2.97
N THR A 73 -9.51 1.17 -2.14
CA THR A 73 -8.91 2.10 -1.18
C THR A 73 -7.74 2.78 -1.86
N ILE A 74 -7.68 4.09 -1.72
CA ILE A 74 -6.56 4.94 -2.13
C ILE A 74 -5.69 5.18 -0.91
N SER A 75 -4.39 4.99 -1.07
CA SER A 75 -3.42 5.39 -0.06
C SER A 75 -2.14 5.96 -0.67
N MET A 76 -1.51 6.89 0.05
CA MET A 76 -0.24 7.51 -0.32
C MET A 76 0.87 7.02 0.59
N GLY A 77 1.96 6.49 0.02
CA GLY A 77 3.15 6.18 0.81
C GLY A 77 2.91 5.21 1.98
N LYS A 78 1.73 4.57 2.06
CA LYS A 78 1.34 3.73 3.18
C LYS A 78 0.29 2.69 2.77
N GLU A 79 0.50 1.45 3.16
CA GLU A 79 -0.48 0.37 3.12
C GLU A 79 -0.75 -0.09 4.55
N VAL A 80 -2.02 -0.32 4.91
CA VAL A 80 -2.37 -1.01 6.16
C VAL A 80 -2.73 -2.45 5.81
N VAL A 81 -2.03 -3.40 6.43
CA VAL A 81 -2.16 -4.83 6.17
C VAL A 81 -2.69 -5.51 7.43
N MET A 82 -3.94 -5.96 7.38
CA MET A 82 -4.63 -6.63 8.49
C MET A 82 -4.82 -8.12 8.17
N GLU A 83 -3.72 -8.83 7.96
CA GLU A 83 -3.70 -10.25 7.61
C GLU A 83 -2.76 -10.99 8.57
N THR A 84 -2.98 -12.29 8.80
CA THR A 84 -2.09 -13.09 9.66
C THR A 84 -0.85 -13.60 8.94
N THR A 85 -0.88 -13.62 7.61
CA THR A 85 0.25 -13.97 6.74
C THR A 85 0.11 -13.20 5.44
N GLY A 86 1.23 -12.85 4.80
CA GLY A 86 1.20 -12.22 3.50
C GLY A 86 2.59 -11.90 3.00
N LYS A 87 2.67 -11.14 1.91
CA LYS A 87 3.94 -10.64 1.37
C LYS A 87 3.90 -9.14 1.14
N ILE A 88 5.05 -8.51 1.26
CA ILE A 88 5.31 -7.12 0.90
C ILE A 88 6.54 -7.08 -0.01
N GLU A 89 6.54 -6.20 -0.98
CA GLU A 89 7.63 -6.10 -1.96
C GLU A 89 7.82 -4.64 -2.36
N SER A 90 9.06 -4.27 -2.72
CA SER A 90 9.31 -2.97 -3.33
C SER A 90 8.52 -2.83 -4.64
N PRO A 91 8.16 -1.61 -5.06
CA PRO A 91 7.43 -1.41 -6.31
C PRO A 91 8.18 -2.04 -7.48
N ASN A 92 7.43 -2.55 -8.45
CA ASN A 92 7.92 -3.18 -9.66
C ASN A 92 8.74 -4.47 -9.49
N TYR A 93 9.00 -4.93 -8.26
CA TYR A 93 9.74 -6.17 -8.02
C TYR A 93 9.19 -7.31 -8.92
N PRO A 94 10.04 -8.04 -9.66
CA PRO A 94 11.52 -8.09 -9.59
C PRO A 94 12.26 -7.07 -10.49
N ALA A 95 11.56 -6.16 -11.16
CA ALA A 95 12.18 -5.03 -11.83
C ALA A 95 12.59 -3.94 -10.82
N ALA A 96 13.32 -2.93 -11.30
CA ALA A 96 13.85 -1.89 -10.43
C ALA A 96 12.75 -1.01 -9.83
N TYR A 97 12.89 -0.67 -8.55
CA TYR A 97 12.00 0.29 -7.87
C TYR A 97 12.17 1.71 -8.47
N PRO A 98 11.18 2.61 -8.31
CA PRO A 98 11.31 4.00 -8.72
C PRO A 98 12.16 4.80 -7.74
N ASN A 99 12.80 5.86 -8.24
CA ASN A 99 13.51 6.87 -7.44
C ASN A 99 12.53 7.70 -6.61
N SER A 100 13.06 8.40 -5.60
CA SER A 100 12.36 9.38 -4.74
C SER A 100 11.11 8.80 -4.08
N TYR A 101 11.18 7.53 -3.71
CA TYR A 101 10.05 6.79 -3.18
C TYR A 101 10.10 6.76 -1.64
N ASP A 102 9.01 7.06 -0.94
CA ASP A 102 8.82 6.80 0.50
C ASP A 102 7.51 6.03 0.71
N TYR A 103 7.62 4.76 1.07
CA TYR A 103 6.46 3.90 1.28
C TYR A 103 6.54 3.09 2.54
N ARG A 104 5.36 2.81 3.11
CA ARG A 104 5.22 2.21 4.42
C ARG A 104 4.22 1.08 4.39
N TRP A 105 4.54 -0.07 4.95
CA TRP A 105 3.58 -1.14 5.23
C TRP A 105 3.37 -1.20 6.73
N ASN A 106 2.16 -0.87 7.18
CA ASN A 106 1.75 -1.01 8.56
C ASN A 106 1.00 -2.34 8.74
N ILE A 107 1.72 -3.35 9.21
CA ILE A 107 1.20 -4.69 9.42
C ILE A 107 0.63 -4.77 10.84
N ILE A 108 -0.66 -5.07 10.95
CA ILE A 108 -1.38 -5.14 12.21
C ILE A 108 -2.07 -6.51 12.30
N THR A 109 -1.76 -7.27 13.34
CA THR A 109 -2.35 -8.58 13.63
C THR A 109 -3.20 -8.54 14.91
N SER A 110 -3.79 -9.67 15.29
CA SER A 110 -4.58 -9.76 16.51
C SER A 110 -3.73 -9.52 17.77
N PRO A 111 -4.26 -8.85 18.81
CA PRO A 111 -3.57 -8.68 20.09
C PRO A 111 -3.09 -10.01 20.69
N GLY A 112 -1.97 -9.98 21.42
CA GLY A 112 -1.36 -11.20 21.98
C GLY A 112 -0.57 -12.03 20.96
N THR A 113 -0.23 -11.44 19.82
CA THR A 113 0.62 -12.06 18.80
C THR A 113 1.84 -11.21 18.50
N LYS A 114 2.80 -11.80 17.79
CA LYS A 114 3.98 -11.13 17.22
C LYS A 114 4.00 -11.38 15.71
N ILE A 115 4.72 -10.53 14.99
CA ILE A 115 4.88 -10.57 13.55
C ILE A 115 6.32 -11.00 13.26
N GLN A 116 6.48 -12.10 12.53
CA GLN A 116 7.75 -12.53 11.97
C GLN A 116 7.81 -12.10 10.50
N LEU A 117 8.84 -11.35 10.12
CA LEU A 117 9.07 -10.84 8.78
C LEU A 117 10.35 -11.44 8.20
N LEU A 118 10.21 -12.27 7.17
CA LEU A 118 11.31 -12.91 6.44
C LEU A 118 11.57 -12.15 5.14
N PHE A 119 12.75 -11.57 4.98
CA PHE A 119 13.21 -11.04 3.69
C PHE A 119 13.78 -12.19 2.86
N ALA A 120 13.07 -12.57 1.79
CA ALA A 120 13.47 -13.64 0.88
C ALA A 120 14.43 -13.15 -0.21
N PHE A 121 14.38 -11.86 -0.55
CA PHE A 121 15.31 -11.19 -1.45
C PHE A 121 15.56 -9.75 -0.98
N PHE A 122 16.79 -9.26 -1.11
CA PHE A 122 17.14 -7.90 -0.73
C PHE A 122 18.32 -7.37 -1.57
N LYS A 123 18.07 -6.34 -2.38
CA LYS A 123 19.06 -5.58 -3.12
C LYS A 123 18.59 -4.14 -3.34
N THR A 124 19.13 -3.20 -2.58
CA THR A 124 18.94 -1.75 -2.73
C THR A 124 20.28 -1.06 -3.00
N GLN A 125 20.27 0.23 -3.31
CA GLN A 125 21.49 1.02 -3.41
C GLN A 125 22.12 1.15 -2.01
N GLU A 126 23.37 0.73 -1.90
CA GLU A 126 24.12 0.72 -0.65
C GLU A 126 24.31 2.16 -0.13
N MET A 127 23.96 2.41 1.13
CA MET A 127 24.04 3.71 1.83
C MET A 127 23.09 4.83 1.35
N PHE A 128 22.26 4.59 0.32
CA PHE A 128 21.33 5.61 -0.19
C PHE A 128 19.87 5.18 -0.03
N ASP A 129 19.58 3.92 -0.30
CA ASP A 129 18.22 3.38 -0.29
C ASP A 129 18.03 2.40 0.86
N PHE A 130 17.06 2.68 1.73
CA PHE A 130 16.94 2.02 3.02
C PHE A 130 15.60 1.32 3.18
N VAL A 131 15.66 0.12 3.76
CA VAL A 131 14.51 -0.53 4.40
C VAL A 131 14.67 -0.39 5.91
N LEU A 132 13.67 0.22 6.53
CA LEU A 132 13.56 0.45 7.95
C LEU A 132 12.41 -0.39 8.51
N VAL A 133 12.61 -1.06 9.63
CA VAL A 133 11.57 -1.85 10.31
C VAL A 133 11.44 -1.37 11.74
N TYR A 134 10.25 -0.95 12.13
CA TYR A 134 9.92 -0.42 13.46
C TYR A 134 8.97 -1.36 14.22
N ASP A 135 9.24 -1.53 15.50
CA ASP A 135 8.47 -2.36 16.44
C ASP A 135 7.20 -1.66 16.93
N GLY A 136 6.27 -1.42 16.01
CA GLY A 136 4.99 -0.75 16.25
C GLY A 136 4.49 -0.01 15.00
N SER A 137 3.35 0.68 15.10
CA SER A 137 2.68 1.32 13.94
C SER A 137 3.30 2.63 13.42
N THR A 138 4.38 3.14 14.03
CA THR A 138 4.90 4.50 13.73
C THR A 138 6.43 4.54 13.64
N VAL A 139 6.96 5.56 12.97
CA VAL A 139 8.42 5.81 12.88
C VAL A 139 9.03 6.23 14.23
N ASN A 140 8.22 6.54 15.24
CA ASN A 140 8.66 6.83 16.60
C ASN A 140 8.81 5.56 17.45
N SER A 141 8.35 4.41 16.95
CA SER A 141 8.54 3.11 17.60
C SER A 141 10.01 2.68 17.52
N ARG A 142 10.39 1.68 18.33
CA ARG A 142 11.78 1.17 18.36
C ARG A 142 12.19 0.63 16.98
N LEU A 143 13.31 1.08 16.46
CA LEU A 143 13.90 0.56 15.23
C LEU A 143 14.48 -0.85 15.47
N LEU A 144 14.03 -1.82 14.67
CA LEU A 144 14.50 -3.21 14.66
C LEU A 144 15.52 -3.46 13.55
N LEU A 145 15.38 -2.77 12.42
CA LEU A 145 16.24 -2.91 11.25
C LEU A 145 16.40 -1.57 10.55
N GLU A 146 17.62 -1.27 10.15
CA GLU A 146 17.95 -0.29 9.11
C GLU A 146 18.95 -0.97 8.19
N LYS A 147 18.60 -1.08 6.90
CA LYS A 147 19.40 -1.87 5.98
C LYS A 147 19.38 -1.30 4.57
N SER A 148 20.53 -1.36 3.91
CA SER A 148 20.73 -1.01 2.51
C SER A 148 21.73 -1.99 1.86
N GLY A 149 21.89 -1.92 0.54
CA GLY A 149 22.83 -2.75 -0.22
C GLY A 149 22.26 -4.12 -0.59
N TYR A 150 23.13 -5.11 -0.72
CA TYR A 150 22.75 -6.47 -1.15
C TYR A 150 22.90 -7.49 -0.01
N GLU A 151 21.90 -8.35 0.16
CA GLU A 151 22.04 -9.55 0.96
C GLU A 151 21.91 -10.83 0.14
N SER A 152 22.87 -11.72 0.36
CA SER A 152 22.97 -12.98 -0.38
C SER A 152 22.11 -14.10 0.21
N MET A 153 21.64 -13.95 1.46
CA MET A 153 20.87 -14.97 2.18
C MET A 153 19.60 -14.37 2.79
N PRO A 154 18.48 -15.13 2.83
CA PRO A 154 17.28 -14.70 3.54
C PRO A 154 17.54 -14.45 5.03
N PHE A 155 16.87 -13.45 5.60
CA PHE A 155 16.99 -13.11 7.02
C PHE A 155 15.64 -12.70 7.60
N THR A 156 15.50 -12.81 8.92
CA THR A 156 14.22 -12.64 9.62
C THR A 156 14.30 -11.60 10.72
N ILE A 157 13.25 -10.79 10.84
CA ILE A 157 12.99 -9.86 11.94
C ILE A 157 11.72 -10.30 12.65
N THR A 158 11.65 -10.17 13.97
CA THR A 158 10.43 -10.49 14.75
C THR A 158 10.08 -9.30 15.65
N SER A 159 8.83 -8.84 15.58
CA SER A 159 8.31 -7.78 16.45
C SER A 159 8.12 -8.27 17.89
N SER A 160 8.01 -7.34 18.82
CA SER A 160 7.60 -7.62 20.20
C SER A 160 6.08 -7.59 20.39
N SER A 161 5.34 -6.98 19.45
CA SER A 161 3.90 -6.75 19.51
C SER A 161 3.15 -7.17 18.23
N SER A 162 1.83 -7.01 18.21
CA SER A 162 0.97 -7.27 17.05
C SER A 162 0.99 -6.16 15.99
N GLU A 163 1.95 -5.23 16.07
CA GLU A 163 2.11 -4.12 15.14
C GLU A 163 3.55 -4.03 14.65
N LEU A 164 3.73 -3.85 13.33
CA LEU A 164 5.03 -3.72 12.70
C LEU A 164 4.94 -2.74 11.52
N LEU A 165 5.78 -1.71 11.52
CA LEU A 165 5.89 -0.77 10.41
C LEU A 165 7.17 -1.07 9.62
N VAL A 166 7.02 -1.34 8.34
CA VAL A 166 8.13 -1.41 7.38
C VAL A 166 8.10 -0.13 6.55
N ARG A 167 9.22 0.56 6.39
CA ARG A 167 9.36 1.74 5.53
C ARG A 167 10.48 1.50 4.52
N PHE A 168 10.23 1.79 3.25
CA PHE A 168 11.22 1.78 2.20
C PHE A 168 11.40 3.18 1.65
N THR A 169 12.64 3.66 1.60
CA THR A 169 13.00 4.96 1.03
C THR A 169 14.05 4.81 -0.06
N SER A 170 13.94 5.60 -1.13
CA SER A 170 14.99 5.74 -2.15
C SER A 170 15.32 7.19 -2.47
N ASP A 171 16.55 7.43 -2.90
CA ASP A 171 17.02 8.74 -3.38
C ASP A 171 16.63 9.00 -4.86
N ASP A 172 17.16 10.05 -5.48
CA ASP A 172 16.82 10.46 -6.83
C ASP A 172 17.63 9.76 -7.94
N ASP A 173 18.44 8.74 -7.63
CA ASP A 173 19.33 8.04 -8.58
C ASP A 173 19.23 6.50 -8.46
N VAL A 174 20.14 5.80 -9.17
CA VAL A 174 20.44 4.36 -9.21
C VAL A 174 19.48 3.43 -8.45
N THR A 175 18.71 2.64 -9.20
CA THR A 175 17.79 1.68 -8.61
C THR A 175 18.15 0.22 -8.87
N PHE A 176 17.65 -0.64 -7.99
CA PHE A 176 17.85 -2.08 -8.01
C PHE A 176 16.50 -2.80 -7.90
N PRO A 177 16.46 -4.14 -8.00
CA PRO A 177 15.20 -4.88 -7.84
C PRO A 177 14.47 -4.64 -6.50
N GLY A 178 15.19 -4.21 -5.46
CA GLY A 178 14.62 -3.91 -4.14
C GLY A 178 14.47 -5.15 -3.28
N PHE A 179 13.30 -5.40 -2.71
CA PHE A 179 13.10 -6.49 -1.76
C PHE A 179 11.79 -7.24 -1.97
N LEU A 180 11.80 -8.50 -1.51
CA LEU A 180 10.61 -9.31 -1.30
C LEU A 180 10.65 -9.84 0.13
N ALA A 181 9.62 -9.56 0.91
CA ALA A 181 9.47 -10.07 2.27
C ALA A 181 8.11 -10.75 2.48
N VAL A 182 8.12 -11.79 3.30
CA VAL A 182 6.93 -12.57 3.69
C VAL A 182 6.76 -12.39 5.19
N PHE A 183 5.56 -12.06 5.63
CA PHE A 183 5.24 -11.95 7.05
C PHE A 183 4.28 -13.04 7.50
N SER A 184 4.38 -13.42 8.77
CA SER A 184 3.47 -14.34 9.42
C SER A 184 3.30 -14.02 10.90
N THR A 185 2.16 -14.39 11.45
CA THR A 185 1.83 -14.20 12.86
C THR A 185 2.34 -15.39 13.67
N VAL A 186 2.99 -15.11 14.79
CA VAL A 186 3.39 -16.10 15.79
C VAL A 186 2.76 -15.74 17.13
N LYS A 187 2.37 -16.75 17.93
CA LYS A 187 1.77 -16.49 19.26
C LYS A 187 2.79 -15.81 20.18
N ALA A 188 2.37 -14.79 20.92
CA ALA A 188 3.12 -14.32 22.07
C ALA A 188 2.87 -15.27 23.25
N PHE A 189 3.93 -15.66 23.96
CA PHE A 189 3.84 -16.51 25.15
C PHE A 189 3.34 -15.71 26.35
#